data_AF-A0A2H0WWQ8-F1
#
_entry.id   AF-A0A2H0WWQ8-F1
#
_cell.length_a   1.000
_cell.length_b   1.000
_cell.length_c   1.000
_cell.angle_alpha   90.00
_cell.angle_beta   90.00
_cell.angle_gamma   90.00
#
_symmetry.space_group_name_H-M   'P 1'
#
loop_
_entity.id
_entity.type
_entity.pdbx_description
1 polymer ?
#
loop_
_entity_poly.entity_id
_entity_poly.type
_entity_poly.pdbx_seq_one_letter_code
_entity_poly.pdbx_strand_id
1 'polypeptide(L)'
;MGITAEIQKGHTYYRCTKKSRSVKCSQSYVREEVINERLSSLLQKFSLRPDWAAGMMKMLEKEKSEAAQSSTAFAQEAGERIRAIQTKLQRLLDGYLEQDIEREIYRTEKAKLLSEKKSLEEQMARIEQKQTGWLEPMAEWIKETENLPKIAQENDLFAKKVIAKEIFGS
;
A
#
# COMPACT_ATOMS: atom_id res chain seq x y z
N MET A 1 -2.31 8.44 26.21
CA MET A 1 -2.06 7.59 27.39
C MET A 1 -0.56 7.39 27.46
N GLY A 2 0.12 7.65 28.59
CA GLY A 2 1.58 7.54 28.69
C GLY A 2 1.99 6.22 29.34
N ILE A 3 3.01 5.56 28.78
CA ILE A 3 3.71 4.42 29.40
C ILE A 3 5.18 4.81 29.52
N THR A 4 5.82 4.47 30.64
CA THR A 4 7.24 4.75 30.89
C THR A 4 7.93 3.49 31.38
N ALA A 5 9.17 3.30 30.93
CA ALA A 5 10.04 2.20 31.35
C ALA A 5 10.99 2.66 32.48
N GLU A 6 11.22 1.81 33.47
CA GLU A 6 12.16 2.02 34.55
C GLU A 6 12.99 0.74 34.77
N ILE A 7 14.30 0.90 34.95
CA ILE A 7 15.21 -0.22 35.24
C ILE A 7 15.34 -0.37 36.75
N GLN A 8 15.00 -1.53 37.28
CA GLN A 8 15.16 -1.86 38.70
C GLN A 8 15.84 -3.22 38.85
N LYS A 9 16.97 -3.25 39.58
CA LYS A 9 17.76 -4.47 39.84
C LYS A 9 18.08 -5.28 38.56
N GLY A 10 18.43 -4.58 37.48
CA GLY A 10 18.77 -5.20 36.19
C GLY A 10 17.58 -5.64 35.32
N HIS A 11 16.34 -5.40 35.75
CA HIS A 11 15.14 -5.71 34.96
C HIS A 11 14.40 -4.44 34.53
N THR A 12 13.82 -4.47 33.32
CA THR A 12 12.99 -3.40 32.78
C THR A 12 11.53 -3.58 33.20
N TYR A 13 10.94 -2.54 33.79
CA TYR A 13 9.53 -2.50 34.18
C TYR A 13 8.81 -1.38 33.46
N TYR A 14 7.60 -1.67 32.99
CA TYR A 14 6.71 -0.69 32.38
C TYR A 14 5.58 -0.30 33.34
N ARG A 15 5.27 1.00 33.38
CA ARG A 15 4.15 1.53 34.16
C ARG A 15 3.35 2.56 33.37
N CYS A 16 2.06 2.62 33.65
CA CYS A 16 1.17 3.65 33.13
C CYS A 16 1.37 4.97 33.89
N THR A 17 1.65 6.05 33.17
CA THR A 17 1.82 7.40 33.73
C THR A 17 0.60 8.31 33.49
N LYS A 18 -0.47 7.77 32.88
CA LYS A 18 -1.68 8.49 32.43
C LYS A 18 -1.33 9.76 31.61
N LYS A 19 -2.32 10.58 31.26
CA LYS A 19 -2.09 11.85 30.52
C LYS A 19 -1.72 13.01 31.45
N SER A 20 -2.05 12.90 32.74
CA SER A 20 -1.73 13.88 33.78
C SER A 20 -0.93 13.21 34.89
N ARG A 21 0.19 13.84 35.26
CA ARG A 21 1.08 13.38 36.34
C ARG A 21 0.43 13.43 37.73
N SER A 22 -0.69 14.14 37.86
CA SER A 22 -1.46 14.31 39.10
C SER A 22 -2.32 13.10 39.44
N VAL A 23 -2.65 12.25 38.46
CA VAL A 23 -3.49 11.06 38.67
C VAL A 23 -2.62 9.82 38.65
N LYS A 24 -2.38 9.22 39.83
CA LYS A 24 -1.66 7.95 39.93
C LYS A 24 -2.49 6.84 39.29
N CYS A 25 -1.86 6.04 38.43
CA CYS A 25 -2.49 4.82 37.92
C CYS A 25 -2.49 3.75 39.02
N SER A 26 -3.61 3.04 39.18
CA SER A 26 -3.74 1.91 40.11
C SER A 26 -3.22 0.59 39.53
N GLN A 27 -2.87 0.57 38.24
CA GLN A 27 -2.31 -0.62 37.58
C GLN A 27 -0.92 -0.92 38.12
N SER A 28 -0.63 -2.21 38.31
CA SER A 28 0.69 -2.69 38.71
C SER A 28 1.72 -2.50 37.60
N TYR A 29 2.99 -2.52 38.00
CA TYR A 29 4.12 -2.53 37.08
C TYR A 29 4.18 -3.88 36.38
N VAL A 30 4.49 -3.88 35.09
CA VAL A 30 4.61 -5.10 34.30
C VAL A 30 6.05 -5.24 33.83
N ARG A 31 6.62 -6.42 34.02
CA ARG A 31 7.97 -6.78 33.55
C ARG A 31 8.02 -6.88 32.02
N GLU A 32 9.14 -6.49 31.42
CA GLU A 32 9.37 -6.59 29.97
C GLU A 32 9.20 -8.02 29.45
N GLU A 33 9.68 -9.01 30.20
CA GLU A 33 9.61 -10.43 29.82
C GLU A 33 8.14 -10.89 29.70
N VAL A 34 7.28 -10.46 30.63
CA VAL A 34 5.84 -10.78 30.62
C VAL A 34 5.13 -10.11 29.44
N ILE A 35 5.53 -8.89 29.09
CA ILE A 35 4.99 -8.20 27.91
C ILE A 35 5.42 -8.92 26.65
N ASN A 36 6.69 -9.30 26.55
CA ASN A 36 7.25 -10.03 25.42
C ASN A 36 6.56 -11.39 25.22
N GLU A 37 6.34 -12.17 26.29
CA GLU A 37 5.60 -13.44 26.23
C GLU A 37 4.16 -13.27 25.74
N ARG A 38 3.45 -12.26 26.28
CA ARG A 38 2.09 -11.94 25.85
C ARG A 38 2.05 -11.49 24.40
N LEU A 39 3.00 -10.66 23.99
CA LEU A 39 3.13 -10.19 22.61
C LEU A 39 3.40 -11.36 21.66
N SER A 40 4.33 -12.25 22.03
CA SER A 40 4.66 -13.45 21.25
C SER A 40 3.43 -14.36 21.09
N SER A 41 2.67 -14.56 22.17
CA SER A 41 1.43 -15.35 22.15
C SER A 41 0.33 -14.73 21.30
N LEU A 42 0.26 -13.39 21.26
CA LEU A 42 -0.67 -12.68 20.38
C LEU A 42 -0.25 -12.81 18.92
N LEU A 43 1.04 -12.54 18.62
CA LEU A 43 1.60 -12.65 17.28
C LEU A 43 1.35 -14.04 16.70
N GLN A 44 1.67 -15.11 17.44
CA GLN A 44 1.47 -16.50 16.95
C GLN A 44 0.05 -16.79 16.44
N LYS A 45 -0.99 -16.13 16.96
CA LYS A 45 -2.38 -16.30 16.48
C LYS A 45 -2.61 -15.76 15.07
N PHE A 46 -1.77 -14.84 14.62
CA PHE A 46 -1.78 -14.27 13.27
C PHE A 46 -0.80 -14.96 12.32
N SER A 47 -0.15 -16.04 12.75
CA SER A 47 0.73 -16.79 11.86
C SER A 47 -0.06 -17.54 10.79
N LEU A 48 0.41 -17.44 9.55
CA LEU A 48 -0.15 -18.16 8.43
C LEU A 48 0.55 -19.50 8.28
N ARG A 49 -0.21 -20.58 8.10
CA ARG A 49 0.39 -21.90 7.84
C ARG A 49 1.07 -21.91 6.46
N PRO A 50 2.25 -22.55 6.30
CA PRO A 50 2.98 -22.53 5.03
C PRO A 50 2.18 -23.10 3.84
N ASP A 51 1.34 -24.10 4.07
CA ASP A 51 0.47 -24.69 3.03
C ASP A 51 -0.60 -23.69 2.54
N TRP A 52 -1.11 -22.85 3.45
CA TRP A 52 -2.05 -21.80 3.10
C TRP A 52 -1.35 -20.64 2.39
N ALA A 53 -0.18 -20.22 2.89
CA ALA A 53 0.65 -19.21 2.23
C ALA A 53 0.97 -19.58 0.78
N ALA A 54 1.40 -20.82 0.55
CA ALA A 54 1.67 -21.33 -0.79
C ALA A 54 0.41 -21.35 -1.70
N GLY A 55 -0.75 -21.70 -1.14
CA GLY A 55 -2.03 -21.65 -1.85
C GLY A 55 -2.42 -20.23 -2.25
N MET A 56 -2.32 -19.28 -1.31
CA MET A 56 -2.65 -17.86 -1.53
C MET A 56 -1.71 -17.22 -2.56
N MET A 57 -0.40 -17.52 -2.50
CA MET A 57 0.56 -17.05 -3.49
C MET A 57 0.24 -17.54 -4.91
N LYS A 58 -0.21 -18.80 -5.06
CA LYS A 58 -0.65 -19.33 -6.37
C LYS A 58 -1.89 -18.63 -6.89
N MET A 59 -2.85 -18.32 -6.01
CA MET A 59 -4.04 -17.57 -6.39
C MET A 59 -3.69 -16.15 -6.82
N LEU A 60 -2.79 -15.48 -6.08
CA LEU A 60 -2.26 -14.16 -6.43
C LEU A 60 -1.61 -14.13 -7.81
N GLU A 61 -0.77 -15.11 -8.14
CA GLU A 61 -0.11 -15.17 -9.45
C GLU A 61 -1.14 -15.39 -10.58
N LYS A 62 -2.16 -16.21 -10.32
CA LYS A 62 -3.27 -16.40 -11.25
C LYS A 62 -4.03 -15.10 -11.47
N GLU A 63 -4.43 -14.41 -10.41
CA GLU A 63 -5.15 -13.13 -10.51
C GLU A 63 -4.30 -12.04 -11.19
N LYS A 64 -2.99 -12.02 -10.96
CA LYS A 64 -2.07 -11.13 -11.69
C LYS A 64 -2.10 -11.40 -13.19
N SER A 65 -2.09 -12.67 -13.58
CA SER A 65 -2.15 -13.06 -15.00
C SER A 65 -3.52 -12.72 -15.63
N GLU A 66 -4.62 -12.90 -14.91
CA GLU A 66 -5.97 -12.58 -15.36
C GLU A 66 -6.20 -11.06 -15.44
N ALA A 67 -5.70 -10.30 -14.47
CA ALA A 67 -5.73 -8.83 -14.48
C ALA A 67 -4.97 -8.28 -15.69
N ALA A 68 -3.78 -8.83 -15.99
CA ALA A 68 -3.02 -8.46 -17.17
C ALA A 68 -3.81 -8.74 -18.47
N GLN A 69 -4.52 -9.86 -18.56
CA GLN A 69 -5.32 -10.18 -19.76
C GLN A 69 -6.60 -9.34 -19.90
N SER A 70 -7.24 -8.97 -18.79
CA SER A 70 -8.46 -8.15 -18.81
C SER A 70 -8.17 -6.69 -19.14
N SER A 71 -7.00 -6.18 -18.74
CA SER A 71 -6.59 -4.79 -18.97
C SER A 71 -6.04 -4.55 -20.37
N THR A 72 -5.56 -5.58 -21.08
CA THR A 72 -4.92 -5.40 -22.40
C THR A 72 -5.85 -4.82 -23.45
N ALA A 73 -7.12 -5.25 -23.51
CA ALA A 73 -8.06 -4.75 -24.52
C ALA A 73 -8.37 -3.26 -24.31
N PHE A 74 -8.62 -2.85 -23.07
CA PHE A 74 -8.85 -1.45 -22.72
C PHE A 74 -7.60 -0.58 -22.97
N ALA A 75 -6.43 -1.06 -22.55
CA ALA A 75 -5.17 -0.34 -22.75
C ALA A 75 -4.84 -0.17 -24.24
N GLN A 76 -5.14 -1.17 -25.07
CA GLN A 76 -4.99 -1.08 -26.52
C GLN A 76 -5.94 -0.03 -27.11
N GLU A 77 -7.24 -0.09 -26.80
CA GLU A 77 -8.23 0.87 -27.31
C GLU A 77 -7.91 2.31 -26.88
N ALA A 78 -7.56 2.52 -25.61
CA ALA A 78 -7.17 3.83 -25.08
C ALA A 78 -5.87 4.33 -25.75
N GLY A 79 -4.89 3.45 -25.96
CA GLY A 79 -3.66 3.76 -26.67
C GLY A 79 -3.88 4.17 -28.13
N GLU A 80 -4.77 3.49 -28.83
CA GLU A 80 -5.17 3.85 -30.20
C GLU A 80 -5.86 5.23 -30.25
N ARG A 81 -6.78 5.51 -29.32
CA ARG A 81 -7.41 6.83 -29.21
C ARG A 81 -6.39 7.93 -28.93
N ILE A 82 -5.43 7.70 -28.04
CA ILE A 82 -4.35 8.67 -27.76
C ILE A 82 -3.53 8.96 -29.02
N ARG A 83 -3.17 7.93 -29.80
CA ARG A 83 -2.45 8.11 -31.09
C ARG A 83 -3.29 8.89 -32.10
N ALA A 84 -4.59 8.64 -32.17
CA ALA A 84 -5.50 9.39 -33.02
C ALA A 84 -5.58 10.87 -32.61
N ILE A 85 -5.65 11.16 -31.30
CA ILE A 85 -5.62 12.53 -30.77
C ILE A 85 -4.29 13.22 -31.07
N GLN A 86 -3.15 12.53 -30.92
CA GLN A 86 -1.83 13.06 -31.29
C GLN A 86 -1.76 13.44 -32.77
N THR A 87 -2.31 12.59 -33.64
CA THR A 87 -2.39 12.88 -35.08
C THR A 87 -3.27 14.10 -35.36
N LYS A 88 -4.42 14.24 -34.68
CA LYS A 88 -5.28 15.43 -34.79
C LYS A 88 -4.58 16.69 -34.29
N LEU A 89 -3.84 16.62 -33.18
CA LEU A 89 -3.05 17.73 -32.65
C LEU A 89 -1.96 18.18 -33.62
N GLN A 90 -1.29 17.24 -34.30
CA GLN A 90 -0.30 17.57 -35.32
C GLN A 90 -0.96 18.29 -36.51
N ARG A 91 -2.04 17.74 -37.06
CA ARG A 91 -2.78 18.38 -38.16
C ARG A 91 -3.32 19.76 -37.80
N LEU A 92 -3.80 19.93 -36.57
CA LEU A 92 -4.28 21.22 -36.05
C LEU A 92 -3.14 22.25 -35.97
N LEU A 93 -1.93 21.80 -35.62
CA LEU A 93 -0.73 22.65 -35.63
C LEU A 93 -0.34 23.02 -37.06
N ASP A 94 -0.30 22.05 -37.97
CA ASP A 94 0.09 22.27 -39.36
C ASP A 94 -0.86 23.27 -40.04
N GLY A 95 -2.19 23.10 -39.90
CA GLY A 95 -3.18 24.05 -40.44
C GLY A 95 -3.14 25.44 -39.79
N TYR A 96 -2.72 25.54 -38.53
CA TYR A 96 -2.48 26.86 -37.90
C TYR A 96 -1.22 27.55 -38.48
N LEU A 97 -0.16 26.79 -38.75
CA LEU A 97 1.08 27.31 -39.36
C LEU A 97 0.87 27.75 -40.81
N GLU A 98 0.00 27.06 -41.55
CA GLU A 98 -0.44 27.43 -42.90
C GLU A 98 -1.39 28.64 -42.93
N GLN A 99 -1.77 29.17 -41.76
CA GLN A 99 -2.70 30.30 -41.56
C GLN A 99 -4.16 30.01 -41.95
N ASP A 100 -4.52 28.73 -42.13
CA ASP A 100 -5.90 28.30 -42.42
C ASP A 100 -6.83 28.35 -41.19
N ILE A 101 -6.26 28.53 -39.99
CA ILE A 101 -6.98 28.47 -38.72
C ILE A 101 -6.73 29.72 -37.89
N GLU A 102 -7.80 30.37 -37.44
CA GLU A 102 -7.69 31.49 -36.50
C GLU A 102 -7.16 31.05 -35.14
N ARG A 103 -6.39 31.93 -34.49
CA ARG A 103 -5.75 31.65 -33.19
C ARG A 103 -6.73 31.19 -32.11
N GLU A 104 -7.93 31.76 -32.08
CA GLU A 104 -8.93 31.46 -31.06
C GLU A 104 -9.54 30.05 -31.25
N ILE A 105 -9.77 29.67 -32.50
CA ILE A 105 -10.22 28.32 -32.88
C ILE A 105 -9.14 27.30 -32.54
N TYR A 106 -7.89 27.57 -32.92
CA TYR A 106 -6.74 26.73 -32.59
C TYR A 106 -6.63 26.46 -31.08
N ARG A 107 -6.73 27.51 -30.26
CA ARG A 107 -6.65 27.39 -28.79
C ARG A 107 -7.76 26.53 -28.21
N THR A 108 -9.00 26.75 -28.68
CA THR A 108 -10.18 26.03 -28.20
C THR A 108 -10.10 24.54 -28.53
N GLU A 109 -9.78 24.20 -29.77
CA GLU A 109 -9.68 22.80 -30.21
C GLU A 109 -8.47 22.09 -29.60
N LYS A 110 -7.34 22.78 -29.46
CA LYS A 110 -6.17 22.25 -28.75
C LYS A 110 -6.49 21.91 -27.29
N ALA A 111 -7.21 22.79 -26.59
CA ALA A 111 -7.61 22.55 -25.20
C ALA A 111 -8.52 21.32 -25.07
N LYS A 112 -9.50 21.17 -25.97
CA LYS A 112 -10.39 19.98 -26.00
C LYS A 112 -9.60 18.68 -26.20
N LEU A 113 -8.73 18.64 -27.22
CA LEU A 113 -7.92 17.45 -27.53
C LEU A 113 -6.95 17.10 -26.39
N LEU A 114 -6.31 18.09 -25.76
CA LEU A 114 -5.44 17.86 -24.61
C LEU A 114 -6.21 17.36 -23.38
N SER A 115 -7.42 17.87 -23.15
CA SER A 115 -8.29 17.41 -22.06
C SER A 115 -8.71 15.95 -22.26
N GLU A 116 -9.14 15.59 -23.48
CA GLU A 116 -9.53 14.22 -23.83
C GLU A 116 -8.35 13.26 -23.68
N LYS A 117 -7.16 13.64 -24.20
CA LYS A 117 -5.94 12.86 -24.02
C LYS A 117 -5.64 12.61 -22.54
N LYS A 118 -5.64 13.67 -21.73
CA LYS A 118 -5.37 13.57 -20.29
C LYS A 118 -6.39 12.70 -19.57
N SER A 119 -7.67 12.79 -19.94
CA SER A 119 -8.72 11.96 -19.37
C SER A 119 -8.49 10.47 -19.65
N LEU A 120 -8.08 10.10 -20.87
CA LEU A 120 -7.74 8.73 -21.23
C LEU A 120 -6.52 8.21 -20.45
N GLU A 121 -5.46 9.03 -20.34
CA GLU A 121 -4.26 8.69 -19.56
C GLU A 121 -4.60 8.45 -18.09
N GLU A 122 -5.44 9.29 -17.48
CA GLU A 122 -5.91 9.11 -16.10
C GLU A 122 -6.77 7.85 -15.93
N GLN A 123 -7.61 7.52 -16.91
CA GLN A 123 -8.41 6.28 -16.88
C GLN A 123 -7.53 5.04 -16.93
N MET A 124 -6.51 5.02 -17.79
CA MET A 124 -5.53 3.93 -17.87
C MET A 124 -4.81 3.76 -16.53
N ALA A 125 -4.25 4.84 -15.98
CA ALA A 125 -3.54 4.80 -14.71
C ALA A 125 -4.43 4.31 -13.55
N ARG A 126 -5.71 4.73 -13.52
CA ARG A 126 -6.67 4.27 -12.49
C ARG A 126 -6.97 2.78 -12.59
N ILE A 127 -7.07 2.23 -13.79
CA ILE A 127 -7.36 0.80 -13.99
C ILE A 127 -6.15 -0.04 -13.58
N GLU A 128 -4.94 0.35 -14.01
CA GLU A 128 -3.70 -0.29 -13.59
C GLU A 128 -3.57 -0.30 -12.06
N GLN A 129 -3.76 0.85 -11.42
CA GLN A 129 -3.65 0.98 -9.97
C GLN A 129 -4.72 0.19 -9.21
N LYS A 130 -5.99 0.20 -9.67
CA LYS A 130 -7.07 -0.53 -8.99
C LYS A 130 -6.96 -2.05 -9.16
N GLN A 131 -6.54 -2.52 -10.33
CA GLN A 131 -6.47 -3.96 -10.60
C GLN A 131 -5.24 -4.60 -9.98
N THR A 132 -4.09 -3.91 -9.98
CA THR A 132 -2.80 -4.52 -9.57
C THR A 132 -2.21 -3.96 -8.29
N GLY A 133 -2.64 -2.77 -7.85
CA GLY A 133 -2.01 -2.08 -6.72
C GLY A 133 -2.17 -2.76 -5.36
N TRP A 134 -3.08 -3.74 -5.23
CA TRP A 134 -3.25 -4.52 -4.00
C TRP A 134 -2.49 -5.86 -4.02
N LEU A 135 -2.08 -6.35 -5.21
CA LEU A 135 -1.43 -7.65 -5.37
C LEU A 135 -0.07 -7.70 -4.65
N GLU A 136 0.72 -6.62 -4.79
CA GLU A 136 2.04 -6.51 -4.18
C GLU A 136 1.97 -6.37 -2.65
N PRO A 137 1.14 -5.46 -2.06
CA PRO A 137 0.90 -5.43 -0.62
C PRO A 137 0.41 -6.78 -0.06
N MET A 138 -0.44 -7.49 -0.79
CA MET A 138 -0.93 -8.80 -0.36
C MET A 138 0.19 -9.86 -0.37
N ALA A 139 1.07 -9.84 -1.37
CA ALA A 139 2.21 -10.74 -1.46
C ALA A 139 3.23 -10.49 -0.34
N GLU A 140 3.48 -9.22 0.02
CA GLU A 140 4.31 -8.85 1.17
C GLU A 140 3.69 -9.35 2.49
N TRP A 141 2.39 -9.09 2.68
CA TRP A 141 1.67 -9.53 3.87
C TRP A 141 1.70 -11.06 4.06
N ILE A 142 1.56 -11.85 2.98
CA ILE A 142 1.67 -13.31 3.05
C ILE A 142 3.07 -13.74 3.51
N LYS A 143 4.12 -13.12 2.99
CA LYS A 143 5.51 -13.43 3.40
C LYS A 143 5.78 -13.06 4.86
N GLU A 144 5.28 -11.92 5.31
CA GLU A 144 5.42 -11.48 6.70
C GLU A 144 4.70 -12.43 7.66
N THR A 145 3.46 -12.81 7.34
CA THR A 145 2.65 -13.71 8.17
C THR A 145 3.16 -15.15 8.20
N GLU A 146 3.81 -15.61 7.12
CA GLU A 146 4.52 -16.90 7.07
C GLU A 146 5.78 -16.89 7.97
N ASN A 147 6.52 -15.79 8.00
CA ASN A 147 7.73 -15.64 8.83
C ASN A 147 7.44 -15.32 10.30
N LEU A 148 6.19 -15.01 10.61
CA LEU A 148 5.75 -14.53 11.92
C LEU A 148 6.00 -15.51 13.09
N PRO A 149 5.83 -16.84 12.96
CA PRO A 149 6.21 -17.79 14.00
C PRO A 149 7.67 -17.66 14.43
N LYS A 150 8.58 -17.41 13.48
CA LYS A 150 10.01 -17.26 13.74
C LYS A 150 10.27 -16.00 14.56
N ILE A 151 9.70 -14.87 14.13
CA ILE A 151 9.83 -13.59 14.84
C ILE A 151 9.22 -13.67 16.25
N ALA A 152 8.09 -14.37 16.41
CA ALA A 152 7.45 -14.53 17.72
C ALA A 152 8.30 -15.36 18.70
N GLN A 153 9.09 -16.31 18.21
CA GLN A 153 9.95 -17.18 19.03
C GLN A 153 11.33 -16.58 19.32
N GLU A 154 11.83 -15.71 18.45
CA GLU A 154 13.12 -15.03 18.65
C GLU A 154 13.08 -14.02 19.81
N ASN A 155 14.25 -13.71 20.39
CA ASN A 155 14.39 -12.71 21.45
C ASN A 155 14.59 -11.29 20.92
N ASP A 156 14.33 -11.05 19.62
CA ASP A 156 14.42 -9.73 19.02
C ASP A 156 13.17 -8.89 19.33
N LEU A 157 13.27 -8.05 20.36
CA LEU A 157 12.22 -7.14 20.78
C LEU A 157 11.92 -6.06 19.73
N PHE A 158 12.91 -5.68 18.91
CA PHE A 158 12.72 -4.68 17.87
C PHE A 158 11.90 -5.25 16.71
N ALA A 159 12.25 -6.43 16.22
CA ALA A 159 11.49 -7.13 15.18
C ALA A 159 10.03 -7.37 15.62
N LYS A 160 9.81 -7.81 16.87
CA LYS A 160 8.45 -7.97 17.43
C LYS A 160 7.68 -6.66 17.49
N LYS A 161 8.35 -5.54 17.81
CA LYS A 161 7.71 -4.22 17.85
C LYS A 161 7.29 -3.75 16.45
N VAL A 162 8.13 -3.96 15.45
CA VAL A 162 7.83 -3.56 14.06
C VAL A 162 6.59 -4.30 13.56
N ILE A 163 6.61 -5.64 13.64
CA ILE A 163 5.50 -6.45 13.14
C ILE A 163 4.20 -6.27 13.93
N ALA A 164 4.31 -6.04 15.25
CA ALA A 164 3.14 -5.72 16.06
C ALA A 164 2.48 -4.40 15.65
N LYS A 165 3.28 -3.40 15.25
CA LYS A 165 2.75 -2.12 14.76
C LYS A 165 2.05 -2.29 13.40
N GLU A 166 2.58 -3.15 12.54
CA GLU A 166 1.98 -3.46 11.23
C GLU A 166 0.64 -4.20 11.39
N ILE A 167 0.57 -5.18 12.30
CA ILE A 167 -0.64 -6.01 12.49
C ILE A 167 -1.72 -5.30 13.30
N PHE A 168 -1.35 -4.64 14.40
CA PHE A 168 -2.33 -4.06 15.34
C PHE A 168 -2.59 -2.57 15.12
N GLY A 169 -1.79 -1.91 14.28
CA GLY A 169 -1.88 -0.46 14.08
C GLY A 169 -1.28 0.34 15.24
N SER A 170 -1.36 1.67 15.09
CA SER A 170 -0.90 2.68 16.05
C SER A 170 -2.06 3.33 16.79
#